data_AF-A0A6Q2X973-F1
#
_entry.id   AF-A0A6Q2X973-F1
#
_cell.length_a   1.000
_cell.length_b   1.000
_cell.length_c   1.000
_cell.angle_alpha   90.00
_cell.angle_beta   90.00
_cell.angle_gamma   90.00
#
_symmetry.space_group_name_H-M   'P 1'
#
loop_
_entity.id
_entity.type
_entity.pdbx_description
1 polymer ?
#
loop_
_entity_poly.entity_id
_entity_poly.type
_entity_poly.pdbx_seq_one_letter_code
_entity_poly.pdbx_strand_id
1 'polypeptide(L)'
;MSTQFTCITTQNKKISIKITHLKIKLFFCLICLRLKPIYIYSTSNTTSIICSCFPVKSQPQRLVITTIPHAITGEDIVAWLANRYSIQTEEACTLGRMLVAFGYIYPLQDHKRLIIKPDASLYRFQTPYFWPAQQWPVEDTDYAIYLAKRNIRKKGILEMYEQEQYNSLHKWMNHKWDFIVMQAKEQYRAGKERKKPDRVVFDCQERAYWVVHRPPVRSTRTHVHARTCTHARKRTHIGSCSIMRPRVKSSVSIGALVKYSITYNKHDPFLAPCLPSNPWLTDDVTYWMLNMTNVEIPTKMRVERWTFSFGELLADPRGRADFTLFLKKEFSGENLAFWEACEDLKWGTAATMNEKAQQIYKTFLARGAPRWINIDGKTMEVTVKGLKHPHRYVLDAAQTHIFMLMKKVHFSSRNELQNRISSEFFHRPRFPKSWDAS
;
A
#
# COMPACT_ATOMS: atom_id res chain seq x y z
N MET A 1 50.05 0.42 23.64
CA MET A 1 49.39 1.05 22.48
C MET A 1 47.90 1.18 22.80
N SER A 2 47.40 1.94 23.79
CA SER A 2 47.50 3.37 24.11
C SER A 2 46.97 4.30 23.00
N THR A 3 45.64 4.49 22.93
CA THR A 3 44.97 5.82 22.84
C THR A 3 43.45 5.64 22.75
N GLN A 4 42.69 6.68 23.19
CA GLN A 4 41.23 6.92 23.13
C GLN A 4 40.50 6.74 24.48
N PHE A 5 39.84 7.72 25.10
CA PHE A 5 39.64 9.15 24.81
C PHE A 5 39.44 9.87 26.14
N THR A 6 40.14 10.98 26.33
CA THR A 6 40.11 11.84 27.52
C THR A 6 38.90 12.78 27.50
N CYS A 7 38.41 13.06 28.70
CA CYS A 7 37.50 14.14 29.08
C CYS A 7 37.78 15.47 28.33
N ILE A 8 36.76 16.10 27.74
CA ILE A 8 36.80 17.52 27.36
C ILE A 8 35.49 18.20 27.81
N THR A 9 35.65 18.94 28.89
CA THR A 9 34.85 20.07 29.35
C THR A 9 34.58 21.10 28.25
N THR A 10 33.41 21.74 28.35
CA THR A 10 33.00 23.01 27.73
C THR A 10 34.15 23.94 27.32
N GLN A 11 34.36 24.14 26.02
CA GLN A 11 34.44 25.44 25.31
C GLN A 11 34.81 25.25 23.82
N ASN A 12 34.13 26.01 22.95
CA ASN A 12 34.47 26.30 21.55
C ASN A 12 34.56 25.16 20.52
N LYS A 13 33.40 24.85 19.89
CA LYS A 13 33.32 24.49 18.46
C LYS A 13 32.16 25.21 17.77
N LYS A 14 32.27 26.54 17.65
CA LYS A 14 31.89 27.22 16.40
C LYS A 14 32.87 26.69 15.34
N ILE A 15 32.42 26.43 14.12
CA ILE A 15 33.18 25.81 13.01
C ILE A 15 33.08 24.28 12.96
N SER A 16 31.89 23.76 12.67
CA SER A 16 31.67 22.73 11.65
C SER A 16 30.17 22.63 11.33
N ILE A 17 29.56 23.79 11.11
CA ILE A 17 28.19 23.94 10.62
C ILE A 17 28.33 24.46 9.20
N LYS A 18 28.57 23.58 8.23
CA LYS A 18 28.41 23.93 6.80
C LYS A 18 28.32 22.74 5.84
N ILE A 19 28.67 21.52 6.23
CA ILE A 19 28.68 20.37 5.30
C ILE A 19 27.54 19.36 5.55
N THR A 20 26.87 19.40 6.71
CA THR A 20 25.70 18.54 7.01
C THR A 20 24.37 19.09 6.46
N HIS A 21 24.40 20.17 5.69
CA HIS A 21 23.20 20.92 5.25
C HIS A 21 22.52 20.35 3.99
N LEU A 22 23.09 19.32 3.34
CA LEU A 22 22.64 18.89 2.01
C LEU A 22 21.97 17.51 1.92
N LYS A 23 21.99 16.67 2.96
CA LYS A 23 21.45 15.30 2.87
C LYS A 23 20.22 15.01 3.75
N ILE A 24 19.80 15.95 4.59
CA ILE A 24 18.55 15.87 5.37
C ILE A 24 17.32 16.34 4.57
N LYS A 25 17.53 16.94 3.38
CA LYS A 25 16.46 17.53 2.56
C LYS A 25 15.48 16.56 1.91
N LEU A 26 15.78 15.25 1.79
CA LEU A 26 15.02 14.41 0.86
C LEU A 26 13.89 13.56 1.43
N PHE A 27 13.78 13.35 2.75
CA PHE A 27 12.72 12.47 3.29
C PHE A 27 11.56 13.22 3.96
N PHE A 28 11.79 14.46 4.40
CA PHE A 28 10.72 15.36 4.87
C PHE A 28 9.93 16.04 3.72
N CYS A 29 10.38 15.86 2.46
CA CYS A 29 9.87 16.62 1.32
C CYS A 29 8.41 16.28 0.93
N LEU A 30 7.90 15.07 1.21
CA LEU A 30 6.54 14.68 0.77
C LEU A 30 5.41 15.05 1.74
N ILE A 31 5.71 15.33 3.01
CA ILE A 31 4.72 15.84 3.99
C ILE A 31 4.94 17.34 4.29
N CYS A 32 6.15 17.87 4.06
CA CYS A 32 6.52 19.24 4.46
C CYS A 32 6.76 20.24 3.33
N LEU A 33 6.27 20.02 2.11
CA LEU A 33 6.34 20.99 1.01
C LEU A 33 5.59 22.32 1.26
N ARG A 34 4.98 22.53 2.44
CA ARG A 34 4.44 23.82 2.88
C ARG A 34 4.92 24.29 4.27
N LEU A 35 5.89 23.62 4.89
CA LEU A 35 6.44 24.05 6.18
C LEU A 35 7.81 24.68 5.95
N LYS A 36 7.92 26.00 6.17
CA LYS A 36 9.21 26.69 6.29
C LYS A 36 10.05 25.97 7.38
N PRO A 37 11.37 25.82 7.19
CA PRO A 37 12.22 25.07 8.10
C PRO A 37 12.23 25.72 9.49
N ILE A 38 11.58 25.08 10.46
CA ILE A 38 11.66 25.45 11.87
C ILE A 38 12.98 24.88 12.38
N TYR A 39 13.95 25.76 12.64
CA TYR A 39 15.20 25.39 13.31
C TYR A 39 14.89 25.16 14.80
N ILE A 40 15.12 23.94 15.29
CA ILE A 40 14.76 23.53 16.66
C ILE A 40 16.06 23.31 17.45
N TYR A 41 16.37 24.23 18.39
CA TYR A 41 17.49 24.10 19.33
C TYR A 41 17.03 23.46 20.65
N SER A 42 17.85 22.53 21.15
CA SER A 42 17.63 21.72 22.36
C SER A 42 17.92 22.51 23.65
N THR A 43 16.88 23.09 24.23
CA THR A 43 16.77 23.44 25.67
C THR A 43 15.27 23.50 26.05
N SER A 44 14.89 23.80 27.28
CA SER A 44 13.49 24.04 27.69
C SER A 44 12.68 24.99 26.77
N ASN A 45 13.34 25.74 25.89
CA ASN A 45 12.75 26.56 24.81
C ASN A 45 12.29 25.78 23.56
N THR A 46 12.61 24.49 23.43
CA THR A 46 12.22 23.67 22.27
C THR A 46 10.69 23.57 22.13
N THR A 47 10.00 23.43 23.28
CA THR A 47 8.55 23.39 23.36
C THR A 47 7.92 24.76 23.06
N SER A 48 8.59 25.86 23.41
CA SER A 48 8.09 27.22 23.12
C SER A 48 8.16 27.56 21.63
N ILE A 49 9.19 27.07 20.92
CA ILE A 49 9.38 27.34 19.48
C ILE A 49 8.35 26.57 18.64
N ILE A 50 8.08 25.29 18.93
CA ILE A 50 7.01 24.53 18.25
C ILE A 50 5.64 25.16 18.55
N CYS A 51 5.42 25.62 19.78
CA CYS A 51 4.21 26.35 20.17
C CYS A 51 4.02 27.69 19.44
N SER A 52 5.09 28.31 18.91
CA SER A 52 4.97 29.55 18.13
C SER A 52 4.47 29.34 16.69
N CYS A 53 4.69 28.14 16.12
CA CYS A 53 4.16 27.75 14.80
C CYS A 53 2.88 26.90 14.88
N PHE A 54 2.52 26.45 16.09
CA PHE A 54 1.32 25.71 16.41
C PHE A 54 0.43 26.62 17.27
N PRO A 55 -0.47 27.44 16.67
CA PRO A 55 -1.26 28.47 17.36
C PRO A 55 -2.39 27.86 18.20
N VAL A 56 -2.05 26.91 19.04
CA VAL A 56 -2.96 26.29 19.99
C VAL A 56 -2.66 26.85 21.38
N LYS A 57 -3.72 27.23 22.10
CA LYS A 57 -3.61 27.76 23.45
C LYS A 57 -2.96 26.74 24.37
N SER A 58 -1.76 27.06 24.86
CA SER A 58 -1.10 26.21 25.84
C SER A 58 -1.80 26.28 27.20
N GLN A 59 -2.04 25.13 27.81
CA GLN A 59 -2.60 24.99 29.14
C GLN A 59 -1.50 24.70 30.17
N PRO A 60 -1.55 25.28 31.38
CA PRO A 60 -0.66 24.92 32.48
C PRO A 60 -1.05 23.56 33.07
N GLN A 61 -0.11 22.62 33.11
CA GLN A 61 -0.27 21.38 33.86
C GLN A 61 -0.04 21.66 35.36
N ARG A 62 -1.10 21.60 36.18
CA ARG A 62 -1.00 21.79 37.62
C ARG A 62 -0.69 20.46 38.32
N LEU A 63 0.44 20.37 39.01
CA LEU A 63 0.74 19.31 39.97
C LEU A 63 0.56 19.86 41.39
N VAL A 64 0.42 18.97 42.38
CA VAL A 64 0.15 19.31 43.80
C VAL A 64 1.02 20.46 44.34
N ILE A 65 2.26 20.61 43.87
CA ILE A 65 3.22 21.62 44.37
C ILE A 65 3.80 22.49 43.24
N THR A 66 3.63 22.12 41.96
CA THR A 66 4.35 22.76 40.84
C THR A 66 3.49 22.83 39.58
N THR A 67 3.48 23.99 38.92
CA THR A 67 2.81 24.17 37.62
C THR A 67 3.84 24.07 36.49
N ILE A 68 3.56 23.24 35.48
CA ILE A 68 4.43 23.05 34.30
C ILE A 68 3.73 23.64 33.06
N PRO A 69 4.28 24.68 32.41
CA PRO A 69 3.64 25.33 31.26
C PRO A 69 3.66 24.45 29.99
N HIS A 70 2.99 24.88 28.92
CA HIS A 70 3.07 24.28 27.57
C HIS A 70 2.51 22.85 27.41
N ALA A 71 1.47 22.48 28.16
CA ALA A 71 0.64 21.32 27.80
C ALA A 71 -0.45 21.75 26.80
N ILE A 72 -1.00 20.81 26.04
CA ILE A 72 -2.03 21.08 25.04
C ILE A 72 -3.17 20.07 25.23
N THR A 73 -4.42 20.49 25.08
CA THR A 73 -5.56 19.56 25.16
C THR A 73 -5.67 18.72 23.89
N GLY A 74 -6.24 17.53 24.02
CA GLY A 74 -6.47 16.67 22.86
C GLY A 74 -7.52 17.24 21.92
N GLU A 75 -8.56 17.90 22.46
CA GLU A 75 -9.54 18.65 21.67
C GLU A 75 -8.88 19.72 20.80
N ASP A 76 -8.00 20.55 21.38
CA ASP A 76 -7.33 21.61 20.63
C ASP A 76 -6.40 21.06 19.53
N ILE A 77 -5.71 19.93 19.79
CA ILE A 77 -4.87 19.27 18.78
C ILE A 77 -5.72 18.80 17.61
N VAL A 78 -6.84 18.14 17.88
CA VAL A 78 -7.74 17.63 16.83
C VAL A 78 -8.38 18.78 16.05
N ALA A 79 -8.84 19.84 16.73
CA ALA A 79 -9.39 21.03 16.09
C ALA A 79 -8.35 21.73 15.21
N TRP A 80 -7.10 21.82 15.67
CA TRP A 80 -6.01 22.37 14.87
C TRP A 80 -5.72 21.53 13.63
N LEU A 81 -5.67 20.20 13.75
CA LEU A 81 -5.46 19.29 12.63
C LEU A 81 -6.59 19.41 11.59
N ALA A 82 -7.84 19.42 12.04
CA ALA A 82 -9.01 19.57 11.17
C ALA A 82 -8.95 20.89 10.37
N ASN A 83 -8.67 22.01 11.04
CA ASN A 83 -8.58 23.32 10.39
C ASN A 83 -7.36 23.41 9.45
N ARG A 84 -6.17 23.00 9.93
CA ARG A 84 -4.90 23.16 9.21
C ARG A 84 -4.84 22.36 7.90
N TYR A 85 -5.44 21.17 7.90
CA TYR A 85 -5.47 20.27 6.75
C TYR A 85 -6.81 20.30 6.00
N SER A 86 -7.80 21.05 6.50
CA SER A 86 -9.15 21.11 5.94
C SER A 86 -9.78 19.72 5.79
N ILE A 87 -9.67 18.91 6.85
CA ILE A 87 -10.17 17.53 6.92
C ILE A 87 -11.29 17.41 7.95
N GLN A 88 -12.08 16.34 7.85
CA GLN A 88 -13.13 16.03 8.83
C GLN A 88 -12.54 15.73 10.21
N THR A 89 -13.30 16.01 11.28
CA THR A 89 -12.87 15.81 12.67
C THR A 89 -12.48 14.35 12.97
N GLU A 90 -13.16 13.38 12.38
CA GLU A 90 -12.87 11.95 12.54
C GLU A 90 -11.50 11.56 11.92
N GLU A 91 -11.21 12.11 10.74
CA GLU A 91 -9.93 11.92 10.07
C GLU A 91 -8.80 12.63 10.82
N ALA A 92 -9.05 13.85 11.30
CA ALA A 92 -8.12 14.60 12.15
C ALA A 92 -7.81 13.86 13.46
N CYS A 93 -8.81 13.24 14.07
CA CYS A 93 -8.63 12.40 15.26
C CYS A 93 -7.75 11.18 14.93
N THR A 94 -7.98 10.54 13.78
CA THR A 94 -7.17 9.40 13.32
C THR A 94 -5.72 9.80 13.05
N LEU A 95 -5.48 10.94 12.40
CA LEU A 95 -4.15 11.50 12.22
C LEU A 95 -3.48 11.82 13.56
N GLY A 96 -4.21 12.41 14.50
CA GLY A 96 -3.76 12.64 15.87
C GLY A 96 -3.38 11.34 16.60
N ARG A 97 -4.17 10.27 16.44
CA ARG A 97 -3.84 8.94 16.99
C ARG A 97 -2.51 8.43 16.44
N MET A 98 -2.27 8.60 15.14
CA MET A 98 -0.97 8.23 14.54
C MET A 98 0.18 9.03 15.13
N LEU A 99 0.02 10.36 15.31
CA LEU A 99 1.06 11.21 15.93
C LEU A 99 1.40 10.75 17.36
N VAL A 100 0.40 10.31 18.12
CA VAL A 100 0.61 9.78 19.47
C VAL A 100 1.24 8.37 19.43
N ALA A 101 0.77 7.49 18.55
CA ALA A 101 1.27 6.14 18.39
C ALA A 101 2.75 6.10 17.96
N PHE A 102 3.19 7.04 17.12
CA PHE A 102 4.59 7.19 16.72
C PHE A 102 5.44 7.97 17.72
N GLY A 103 4.85 8.49 18.80
CA GLY A 103 5.59 9.18 19.86
C GLY A 103 6.00 10.62 19.55
N TYR A 104 5.43 11.27 18.53
CA TYR A 104 5.66 12.70 18.30
C TYR A 104 4.96 13.56 19.36
N ILE A 105 3.82 13.08 19.84
CA ILE A 105 3.03 13.66 20.92
C ILE A 105 2.80 12.54 21.95
N TYR A 106 2.82 12.86 23.23
CA TYR A 106 2.55 11.85 24.27
C TYR A 106 1.54 12.36 25.30
N PRO A 107 0.65 11.49 25.80
CA PRO A 107 -0.33 11.85 26.82
C PRO A 107 0.35 12.00 28.19
N LEU A 108 -0.11 12.96 28.98
CA LEU A 108 0.38 13.18 30.34
C LEU A 108 -0.34 12.32 31.38
N GLN A 109 -1.54 11.85 31.04
CA GLN A 109 -2.36 10.93 31.83
C GLN A 109 -2.51 9.61 31.05
N ASP A 110 -2.59 8.48 31.72
CA ASP A 110 -2.76 7.16 31.07
C ASP A 110 -1.70 6.89 29.97
N HIS A 111 -0.42 7.07 30.32
CA HIS A 111 0.73 6.98 29.40
C HIS A 111 0.95 5.60 28.75
N LYS A 112 0.13 4.59 29.10
CA LYS A 112 0.16 3.24 28.51
C LYS A 112 -0.67 3.16 27.25
N ARG A 113 -1.71 4.00 27.14
CA ARG A 113 -2.59 4.07 25.98
C ARG A 113 -2.14 5.24 25.11
N LEU A 114 -1.35 4.93 24.08
CA LEU A 114 -0.88 5.91 23.09
C LEU A 114 -1.99 6.28 22.10
N ILE A 115 -3.08 6.85 22.62
CA ILE A 115 -4.26 7.26 21.86
C ILE A 115 -4.54 8.72 22.19
N ILE A 116 -4.88 9.51 21.18
CA ILE A 116 -5.41 10.86 21.39
C ILE A 116 -6.90 10.78 21.75
N LYS A 117 -7.29 11.51 22.79
CA LYS A 117 -8.67 11.71 23.23
C LYS A 117 -9.07 13.14 22.86
N PRO A 118 -10.15 13.37 22.10
CA PRO A 118 -10.62 14.71 21.74
C PRO A 118 -11.37 15.34 22.94
N ASP A 119 -10.70 15.45 24.08
CA ASP A 119 -11.22 15.99 25.33
C ASP A 119 -10.15 16.89 25.98
N ALA A 120 -10.38 17.27 27.25
CA ALA A 120 -9.46 18.06 28.04
C ALA A 120 -8.19 17.31 28.49
N SER A 121 -7.97 16.06 28.06
CA SER A 121 -6.74 15.30 28.35
C SER A 121 -5.54 16.06 27.82
N LEU A 122 -4.48 16.11 28.64
CA LEU A 122 -3.29 16.88 28.32
C LEU A 122 -2.24 16.04 27.59
N TYR A 123 -1.62 16.67 26.59
CA TYR A 123 -0.55 16.12 25.77
C TYR A 123 0.64 17.09 25.71
N ARG A 124 1.81 16.56 25.33
CA ARG A 124 3.02 17.34 25.04
C ARG A 124 3.73 16.83 23.81
N PHE A 125 4.44 17.74 23.15
CA PHE A 125 5.36 17.40 22.08
C PHE A 125 6.60 16.69 22.62
N GLN A 126 7.01 15.64 21.92
CA GLN A 126 8.26 14.94 22.15
C GLN A 126 9.44 15.75 21.65
N THR A 127 10.58 15.63 22.32
CA THR A 127 11.83 16.23 21.85
C THR A 127 12.34 15.52 20.58
N PRO A 128 12.90 16.24 19.58
CA PRO A 128 13.44 15.62 18.36
C PRO A 128 14.48 14.53 18.61
N TYR A 129 15.15 14.56 19.77
CA TYR A 129 16.07 13.49 20.19
C TYR A 129 15.38 12.11 20.27
N PHE A 130 14.10 12.07 20.60
CA PHE A 130 13.31 10.84 20.75
C PHE A 130 12.38 10.58 19.57
N TRP A 131 12.56 11.27 18.43
CA TRP A 131 11.72 11.01 17.26
C TRP A 131 12.12 9.73 16.53
N PRO A 132 11.14 8.96 16.00
CA PRO A 132 11.41 7.71 15.29
C PRO A 132 12.11 7.90 13.93
N ALA A 133 12.22 9.14 13.44
CA ALA A 133 12.92 9.47 12.20
C ALA A 133 14.46 9.37 12.30
N GLN A 134 15.00 9.12 13.51
CA GLN A 134 16.42 8.88 13.67
C GLN A 134 16.83 7.51 13.13
N GLN A 135 17.96 7.46 12.43
CA GLN A 135 18.47 6.22 11.80
C GLN A 135 19.00 5.20 12.82
N TRP A 136 19.11 5.58 14.10
CA TRP A 136 19.70 4.73 15.12
C TRP A 136 18.68 3.67 15.56
N PRO A 137 18.99 2.37 15.41
CA PRO A 137 18.13 1.32 15.94
C PRO A 137 18.06 1.45 17.46
N VAL A 138 16.90 1.14 18.04
CA VAL A 138 16.73 1.18 19.50
C VAL A 138 17.52 0.05 20.14
N GLU A 139 18.63 0.38 20.79
CA GLU A 139 19.53 -0.58 21.42
C GLU A 139 18.99 -1.11 22.74
N ASP A 140 19.23 -2.40 23.00
CA ASP A 140 18.87 -3.03 24.27
C ASP A 140 19.72 -2.50 25.44
N THR A 141 20.93 -1.99 25.17
CA THR A 141 21.79 -1.33 26.17
C THR A 141 21.09 -0.10 26.76
N ASP A 142 20.54 0.76 25.90
CA ASP A 142 19.87 1.99 26.32
C ASP A 142 18.61 1.69 27.13
N TYR A 143 17.88 0.62 26.76
CA TYR A 143 16.69 0.20 27.49
C TYR A 143 17.06 -0.35 28.88
N ALA A 144 18.14 -1.12 28.98
CA ALA A 144 18.65 -1.60 30.26
C ALA A 144 19.06 -0.44 31.19
N ILE A 145 19.74 0.59 30.66
CA ILE A 145 20.10 1.81 31.41
C ILE A 145 18.85 2.51 31.93
N TYR A 146 17.81 2.66 31.09
CA TYR A 146 16.54 3.26 31.47
C TYR A 146 15.86 2.52 32.63
N LEU A 147 15.73 1.19 32.53
CA LEU A 147 15.12 0.37 33.57
C LEU A 147 15.93 0.37 34.87
N ALA A 148 17.26 0.29 34.79
CA ALA A 148 18.17 0.39 35.94
C ALA A 148 18.03 1.74 36.65
N LYS A 149 17.98 2.85 35.91
CA LYS A 149 17.77 4.20 36.45
C LYS A 149 16.45 4.31 37.20
N ARG A 150 15.37 3.73 36.66
CA ARG A 150 14.06 3.69 37.33
C ARG A 150 14.10 2.88 38.62
N ASN A 151 14.75 1.72 38.62
CA ASN A 151 14.88 0.87 39.80
C ASN A 151 15.70 1.55 40.91
N ILE A 152 16.75 2.31 40.56
CA ILE A 152 17.55 3.11 41.52
C ILE A 152 16.70 4.21 42.18
N ARG A 153 15.80 4.86 41.42
CA ARG A 153 14.97 5.96 41.94
C ARG A 153 14.04 5.51 43.06
N LYS A 154 13.40 4.35 42.91
CA LYS A 154 12.54 3.74 43.92
C LYS A 154 12.46 2.23 43.65
N LYS A 155 12.94 1.42 44.59
CA LYS A 155 12.82 -0.05 44.49
C LYS A 155 11.35 -0.45 44.34
N GLY A 156 11.05 -1.33 43.39
CA GLY A 156 9.68 -1.82 43.13
C GLY A 156 8.78 -0.89 42.31
N ILE A 157 9.33 0.11 41.60
CA ILE A 157 8.57 1.00 40.71
C ILE A 157 8.44 0.49 39.27
N LEU A 158 9.12 -0.61 38.94
CA LEU A 158 9.02 -1.25 37.63
C LEU A 158 7.71 -2.03 37.55
N GLU A 159 7.03 -1.96 36.41
CA GLU A 159 5.85 -2.78 36.16
C GLU A 159 6.25 -4.24 35.93
N MET A 160 5.30 -5.18 36.05
CA MET A 160 5.60 -6.62 35.91
C MET A 160 6.31 -6.95 34.59
N TYR A 161 5.82 -6.44 33.46
CA TYR A 161 6.46 -6.65 32.16
C TYR A 161 7.85 -5.99 32.08
N GLU A 162 8.04 -4.81 32.70
CA GLU A 162 9.34 -4.13 32.75
C GLU A 162 10.33 -4.89 33.62
N GLN A 163 9.85 -5.50 34.70
CA GLN A 163 10.64 -6.32 35.61
C GLN A 163 11.11 -7.61 34.92
N GLU A 164 10.24 -8.27 34.16
CA GLU A 164 10.60 -9.43 33.33
C GLU A 164 11.65 -9.07 32.28
N GLN A 165 11.47 -7.93 31.59
CA GLN A 165 12.45 -7.44 30.62
C GLN A 165 13.78 -7.07 31.28
N TYR A 166 13.76 -6.40 32.44
CA TYR A 166 14.96 -6.07 33.21
C TYR A 166 15.73 -7.31 33.63
N ASN A 167 15.05 -8.34 34.13
CA ASN A 167 15.67 -9.61 34.52
C ASN A 167 16.26 -10.34 33.31
N SER A 168 15.55 -10.30 32.17
CA SER A 168 16.01 -10.90 30.91
C SER A 168 17.27 -10.20 30.38
N LEU A 169 17.29 -8.86 30.37
CA LEU A 169 18.44 -8.05 29.96
C LEU A 169 19.64 -8.24 30.91
N HIS A 170 19.40 -8.32 32.22
CA HIS A 170 20.44 -8.61 33.21
C HIS A 170 21.14 -9.94 32.94
N LYS A 171 20.36 -10.99 32.61
CA LYS A 171 20.90 -12.31 32.28
C LYS A 171 21.66 -12.29 30.95
N TRP A 172 21.10 -11.63 29.94
CA TRP A 172 21.67 -11.63 28.58
C TRP A 172 22.91 -10.73 28.43
N MET A 173 22.92 -9.55 29.05
CA MET A 173 23.99 -8.54 28.94
C MET A 173 24.83 -8.43 30.21
N ASN A 174 24.94 -9.51 30.99
CA ASN A 174 25.60 -9.48 32.31
C ASN A 174 27.04 -8.93 32.24
N HIS A 175 27.79 -9.30 31.19
CA HIS A 175 29.15 -8.82 30.94
C HIS A 175 29.29 -7.30 30.77
N LYS A 176 28.20 -6.57 30.50
CA LYS A 176 28.15 -5.10 30.39
C LYS A 176 27.41 -4.45 31.57
N TRP A 177 27.01 -5.22 32.57
CA TRP A 177 26.06 -4.73 33.58
C TRP A 177 26.65 -3.65 34.49
N ASP A 178 27.93 -3.76 34.85
CA ASP A 178 28.60 -2.73 35.64
C ASP A 178 28.61 -1.37 34.93
N PHE A 179 28.84 -1.39 33.61
CA PHE A 179 28.73 -0.19 32.77
C PHE A 179 27.30 0.36 32.75
N ILE A 180 26.29 -0.49 32.58
CA ILE A 180 24.87 -0.09 32.60
C ILE A 180 24.50 0.57 33.92
N VAL A 181 24.91 -0.01 35.05
CA VAL A 181 24.64 0.53 36.40
C VAL A 181 25.39 1.84 36.62
N MET A 182 26.65 1.94 36.16
CA MET A 182 27.44 3.17 36.24
C MET A 182 26.74 4.31 35.47
N GLN A 183 26.34 4.06 34.23
CA GLN A 183 25.62 5.03 33.40
C GLN A 183 24.26 5.43 34.01
N ALA A 184 23.51 4.45 34.54
CA ALA A 184 22.24 4.73 35.21
C ALA A 184 22.40 5.62 36.47
N LYS A 185 23.45 5.37 37.28
CA LYS A 185 23.77 6.20 38.46
C LYS A 185 24.19 7.62 38.06
N GLU A 186 25.00 7.76 37.02
CA GLU A 186 25.46 9.05 36.50
C GLU A 186 24.27 9.89 35.99
N GLN A 187 23.42 9.31 35.14
CA GLN A 187 22.20 9.98 34.67
C GLN A 187 21.24 10.34 35.80
N TYR A 188 21.11 9.49 36.83
CA TYR A 188 20.29 9.78 38.01
C TYR A 188 20.83 10.96 38.82
N ARG A 189 22.16 11.06 38.99
CA ARG A 189 22.83 12.19 39.67
C ARG A 189 22.62 13.49 38.90
N ALA A 190 22.94 13.50 37.60
CA ALA A 190 22.72 14.67 36.74
C ALA A 190 21.24 15.11 36.70
N GLY A 191 20.32 14.14 36.80
CA GLY A 191 18.89 14.41 36.92
C GLY A 191 18.55 15.21 38.17
N LYS A 192 19.15 14.91 39.33
CA LYS A 192 18.85 15.58 40.62
C LYS A 192 19.22 17.06 40.64
N GLU A 193 20.21 17.47 39.86
CA GLU A 193 20.66 18.86 39.75
C GLU A 193 19.62 19.76 39.04
N ARG A 194 18.68 19.17 38.30
CA ARG A 194 17.62 19.91 37.60
C ARG A 194 16.48 20.31 38.51
N LYS A 195 15.81 21.41 38.17
CA LYS A 195 14.57 21.86 38.83
C LYS A 195 13.50 20.76 38.75
N LYS A 196 12.66 20.67 39.79
CA LYS A 196 11.55 19.69 39.87
C LYS A 196 10.66 19.62 38.61
N PRO A 197 10.16 20.74 38.03
CA PRO A 197 9.34 20.69 36.81
C PRO A 197 10.09 20.09 35.61
N ASP A 198 11.35 20.46 35.41
CA ASP A 198 12.16 19.97 34.28
C ASP A 198 12.44 18.46 34.39
N ARG A 199 12.67 17.97 35.62
CA ARG A 199 12.81 16.53 35.90
C ARG A 199 11.57 15.75 35.48
N VAL A 200 10.38 16.25 35.83
CA VAL A 200 9.11 15.59 35.51
C VAL A 200 8.89 15.53 33.99
N VAL A 201 9.17 16.62 33.26
CA VAL A 201 9.03 16.64 31.80
C VAL A 201 10.00 15.64 31.17
N PHE A 202 11.26 15.63 31.58
CA PHE A 202 12.27 14.72 31.06
C PHE A 202 11.90 13.25 31.30
N ASP A 203 11.48 12.91 32.53
CA ASP A 203 11.03 11.55 32.87
C ASP A 203 9.84 11.11 32.01
N CYS A 204 8.93 12.03 31.68
CA CYS A 204 7.79 11.74 30.82
C CYS A 204 8.19 11.57 29.34
N GLN A 205 9.10 12.40 28.84
CA GLN A 205 9.63 12.30 27.47
C GLN A 205 10.34 10.96 27.25
N GLU A 206 11.21 10.59 28.17
CA GLU A 206 11.96 9.33 28.11
C GLU A 206 11.03 8.12 28.25
N ARG A 207 10.02 8.17 29.15
CA ARG A 207 9.01 7.12 29.26
C ARG A 207 8.20 6.98 27.97
N ALA A 208 7.74 8.08 27.38
CA ALA A 208 6.96 8.05 26.15
C ALA A 208 7.75 7.41 24.99
N TYR A 209 9.05 7.71 24.88
CA TYR A 209 9.94 7.06 23.93
C TYR A 209 9.97 5.53 24.11
N TRP A 210 10.17 5.06 25.34
CA TRP A 210 10.24 3.63 25.61
C TRP A 210 8.91 2.90 25.43
N VAL A 211 7.78 3.54 25.73
CA VAL A 211 6.45 2.94 25.47
C VAL A 211 6.21 2.71 23.98
N VAL A 212 6.74 3.57 23.11
CA VAL A 212 6.65 3.40 21.64
C VAL A 212 7.55 2.26 21.15
N HIS A 213 8.79 2.19 21.63
CA HIS A 213 9.81 1.25 21.12
C HIS A 213 9.88 -0.10 21.84
N ARG A 214 9.36 -0.18 23.06
CA ARG A 214 9.24 -1.39 23.89
C ARG A 214 7.84 -1.41 24.53
N PRO A 215 6.77 -1.51 23.71
CA PRO A 215 5.41 -1.46 24.21
C PRO A 215 5.10 -2.66 25.11
N PRO A 216 4.14 -2.52 26.05
CA PRO A 216 3.53 -3.67 26.69
C PRO A 216 2.99 -4.63 25.62
N VAL A 217 3.04 -5.94 25.87
CA VAL A 217 2.90 -7.13 24.98
C VAL A 217 1.83 -7.09 23.85
N ARG A 218 0.96 -6.07 23.75
CA ARG A 218 -0.12 -5.92 22.77
C ARG A 218 0.00 -4.76 21.77
N SER A 219 1.21 -4.31 21.38
CA SER A 219 1.32 -3.28 20.32
C SER A 219 2.09 -3.76 19.11
N THR A 220 1.49 -3.57 17.93
CA THR A 220 1.96 -3.99 16.60
C THR A 220 3.32 -3.40 16.26
N ARG A 221 4.35 -4.24 16.07
CA ARG A 221 5.66 -3.83 15.55
C ARG A 221 5.59 -3.55 14.05
N THR A 222 6.04 -2.38 13.61
CA THR A 222 6.24 -2.06 12.19
C THR A 222 7.61 -2.55 11.74
N HIS A 223 7.64 -3.56 10.87
CA HIS A 223 8.87 -4.08 10.28
C HIS A 223 9.21 -3.32 8.99
N VAL A 224 10.44 -2.83 8.87
CA VAL A 224 10.98 -2.24 7.63
C VAL A 224 11.81 -3.30 6.90
N HIS A 225 11.44 -3.59 5.65
CA HIS A 225 12.17 -4.51 4.78
C HIS A 225 13.37 -3.82 4.12
N ALA A 226 14.57 -4.32 4.35
CA ALA A 226 15.77 -3.88 3.66
C ALA A 226 15.88 -4.57 2.30
N ARG A 227 15.99 -3.78 1.22
CA ARG A 227 16.28 -4.27 -0.14
C ARG A 227 17.76 -4.09 -0.46
N THR A 228 18.44 -5.17 -0.79
CA THR A 228 19.86 -5.20 -1.18
C THR A 228 20.09 -4.79 -2.63
N CYS A 229 21.32 -4.33 -2.91
CA CYS A 229 21.67 -3.55 -4.09
C CYS A 229 22.40 -4.36 -5.17
N THR A 230 21.73 -4.66 -6.28
CA THR A 230 22.36 -5.06 -7.57
C THR A 230 21.83 -4.16 -8.71
N HIS A 231 21.95 -2.84 -8.57
CA HIS A 231 21.09 -1.89 -9.31
C HIS A 231 21.60 -1.39 -10.67
N ALA A 232 22.91 -1.28 -10.89
CA ALA A 232 23.43 -0.51 -12.02
C ALA A 232 23.17 -1.18 -13.40
N ARG A 233 23.58 -2.44 -13.58
CA ARG A 233 23.42 -3.16 -14.86
C ARG A 233 21.94 -3.40 -15.22
N LYS A 234 21.11 -3.66 -14.21
CA LYS A 234 19.66 -3.78 -14.36
C LYS A 234 19.03 -2.45 -14.80
N ARG A 235 19.46 -1.31 -14.24
CA ARG A 235 18.97 0.02 -14.62
C ARG A 235 19.27 0.36 -16.08
N THR A 236 20.50 0.10 -16.54
CA THR A 236 20.87 0.36 -17.94
C THR A 236 20.06 -0.49 -18.91
N HIS A 237 19.90 -1.78 -18.62
CA HIS A 237 19.10 -2.69 -19.44
C HIS A 237 17.61 -2.29 -19.49
N ILE A 238 17.02 -1.96 -18.34
CA ILE A 238 15.63 -1.45 -18.27
C ILE A 238 15.50 -0.16 -19.08
N GLY A 239 16.44 0.78 -18.92
CA GLY A 239 16.45 2.03 -19.67
C GLY A 239 16.51 1.82 -21.18
N SER A 240 17.42 0.96 -21.66
CA SER A 240 17.51 0.63 -23.09
C SER A 240 16.22 0.00 -23.62
N CYS A 241 15.62 -0.94 -22.87
CA CYS A 241 14.36 -1.54 -23.26
C CYS A 241 13.19 -0.54 -23.25
N SER A 242 13.19 0.44 -22.35
CA SER A 242 12.15 1.46 -22.25
C SER A 242 12.19 2.49 -23.39
N ILE A 243 13.38 2.82 -23.92
CA ILE A 243 13.52 3.77 -25.03
C ILE A 243 12.94 3.20 -26.33
N MET A 244 13.09 1.89 -26.55
CA MET A 244 12.58 1.21 -27.74
C MET A 244 11.06 1.00 -27.74
N ARG A 245 10.36 1.28 -26.63
CA ARG A 245 8.91 1.12 -26.55
C ARG A 245 8.21 2.31 -27.23
N PRO A 246 7.34 2.08 -28.23
CA PRO A 246 6.54 3.15 -28.82
C PRO A 246 5.62 3.76 -27.77
N ARG A 247 5.38 5.07 -27.87
CA ARG A 247 4.53 5.83 -26.95
C ARG A 247 3.43 6.54 -27.71
N VAL A 248 2.31 6.73 -27.04
CA VAL A 248 1.19 7.55 -27.52
C VAL A 248 1.14 8.87 -26.73
N LYS A 249 0.52 9.90 -27.31
CA LYS A 249 0.30 11.18 -26.62
C LYS A 249 -0.64 10.99 -25.43
N SER A 250 -0.43 11.77 -24.37
CA SER A 250 -1.32 11.77 -23.19
C SER A 250 -2.78 12.05 -23.54
N SER A 251 -3.05 12.92 -24.51
CA SER A 251 -4.42 13.20 -24.98
C SER A 251 -5.11 11.95 -25.56
N VAL A 252 -4.37 11.09 -26.26
CA VAL A 252 -4.89 9.84 -26.81
C VAL A 252 -5.12 8.81 -25.70
N SER A 253 -4.14 8.61 -24.81
CA SER A 253 -4.27 7.62 -23.75
C SER A 253 -5.31 8.01 -22.70
N ILE A 254 -5.33 9.27 -22.26
CA ILE A 254 -6.30 9.76 -21.27
C ILE A 254 -7.71 9.75 -21.89
N GLY A 255 -7.85 10.20 -23.15
CA GLY A 255 -9.13 10.13 -23.86
C GLY A 255 -9.68 8.70 -23.94
N ALA A 256 -8.81 7.71 -24.21
CA ALA A 256 -9.19 6.31 -24.22
C ALA A 256 -9.61 5.80 -22.83
N LEU A 257 -8.90 6.18 -21.75
CA LEU A 257 -9.24 5.82 -20.38
C LEU A 257 -10.57 6.41 -19.94
N VAL A 258 -10.81 7.70 -20.23
CA VAL A 258 -12.10 8.36 -19.93
C VAL A 258 -13.24 7.68 -20.68
N LYS A 259 -13.06 7.40 -21.97
CA LYS A 259 -14.05 6.67 -22.77
C LYS A 259 -14.34 5.30 -22.19
N TYR A 260 -13.31 4.57 -21.77
CA TYR A 260 -13.46 3.27 -21.10
C TYR A 260 -14.30 3.43 -19.82
N SER A 261 -13.93 4.32 -18.91
CA SER A 261 -14.67 4.53 -17.66
C SER A 261 -16.14 4.90 -17.89
N ILE A 262 -16.44 5.77 -18.86
CA ILE A 262 -17.83 6.13 -19.22
C ILE A 262 -18.59 4.92 -19.76
N THR A 263 -17.96 4.10 -20.61
CA THR A 263 -18.59 2.91 -21.20
C THR A 263 -18.99 1.89 -20.12
N TYR A 264 -18.12 1.67 -19.13
CA TYR A 264 -18.34 0.66 -18.09
C TYR A 264 -19.04 1.20 -16.83
N ASN A 265 -19.31 2.51 -16.73
CA ASN A 265 -19.86 3.13 -15.53
C ASN A 265 -21.15 2.45 -15.03
N LYS A 266 -22.08 2.13 -15.95
CA LYS A 266 -23.35 1.44 -15.61
C LYS A 266 -23.17 -0.02 -15.20
N HIS A 267 -21.99 -0.61 -15.45
CA HIS A 267 -21.67 -2.00 -15.12
C HIS A 267 -20.85 -2.12 -13.83
N ASP A 268 -20.54 -1.00 -13.15
CA ASP A 268 -19.81 -0.96 -11.89
C ASP A 268 -20.79 -0.84 -10.71
N PRO A 269 -20.94 -1.89 -9.87
CA PRO A 269 -21.87 -1.87 -8.73
C PRO A 269 -21.54 -0.83 -7.65
N PHE A 270 -20.34 -0.23 -7.64
CA PHE A 270 -19.99 0.87 -6.74
C PHE A 270 -20.48 2.23 -7.25
N LEU A 271 -20.70 2.37 -8.56
CA LEU A 271 -21.07 3.63 -9.20
C LEU A 271 -22.53 3.66 -9.65
N ALA A 272 -23.10 2.50 -9.98
CA ALA A 272 -24.48 2.33 -10.42
C ALA A 272 -25.17 1.19 -9.66
N PRO A 273 -26.47 1.31 -9.34
CA PRO A 273 -27.21 0.22 -8.71
C PRO A 273 -27.28 -0.99 -9.66
N CYS A 274 -27.14 -2.18 -9.10
CA CYS A 274 -27.33 -3.43 -9.83
C CYS A 274 -28.69 -4.03 -9.51
N LEU A 275 -29.34 -4.64 -10.51
CA LEU A 275 -30.68 -5.20 -10.39
C LEU A 275 -30.62 -6.73 -10.18
N PRO A 276 -31.43 -7.31 -9.26
CA PRO A 276 -32.48 -6.63 -8.50
C PRO A 276 -31.94 -5.81 -7.32
N SER A 277 -30.83 -6.23 -6.71
CA SER A 277 -30.15 -5.48 -5.66
C SER A 277 -28.68 -5.93 -5.53
N ASN A 278 -27.87 -5.20 -4.75
CA ASN A 278 -26.50 -5.59 -4.46
C ASN A 278 -26.48 -6.62 -3.31
N PRO A 279 -26.04 -7.88 -3.53
CA PRO A 279 -26.09 -8.93 -2.53
C PRO A 279 -25.36 -8.59 -1.22
N TRP A 280 -24.33 -7.74 -1.27
CA TRP A 280 -23.57 -7.32 -0.09
C TRP A 280 -24.32 -6.34 0.82
N LEU A 281 -25.41 -5.74 0.33
CA LEU A 281 -26.22 -4.76 1.07
C LEU A 281 -27.56 -5.34 1.52
N THR A 282 -28.12 -6.28 0.75
CA THR A 282 -29.48 -6.79 0.95
C THR A 282 -29.52 -8.26 1.34
N ASP A 283 -28.38 -8.96 1.33
CA ASP A 283 -28.26 -10.42 1.50
C ASP A 283 -29.10 -11.24 0.48
N ASP A 284 -29.57 -10.62 -0.60
CA ASP A 284 -30.27 -11.27 -1.71
C ASP A 284 -29.27 -11.73 -2.79
N VAL A 285 -29.11 -13.05 -2.93
CA VAL A 285 -28.18 -13.67 -3.87
C VAL A 285 -28.68 -13.73 -5.32
N THR A 286 -29.90 -13.24 -5.61
CA THR A 286 -30.52 -13.32 -6.93
C THR A 286 -29.65 -12.70 -8.03
N TYR A 287 -28.96 -11.58 -7.75
CA TYR A 287 -28.03 -10.97 -8.71
C TYR A 287 -26.93 -11.95 -9.17
N TRP A 288 -26.35 -12.73 -8.24
CA TRP A 288 -25.33 -13.72 -8.58
C TRP A 288 -25.91 -14.88 -9.36
N MET A 289 -27.10 -15.37 -8.98
CA MET A 289 -27.78 -16.45 -9.69
C MET A 289 -28.04 -16.09 -11.16
N LEU A 290 -28.50 -14.86 -11.43
CA LEU A 290 -28.74 -14.35 -12.78
C LEU A 290 -27.45 -14.16 -13.60
N ASN A 291 -26.30 -13.97 -12.95
CA ASN A 291 -25.02 -13.73 -13.60
C ASN A 291 -24.04 -14.91 -13.49
N MET A 292 -24.52 -16.12 -13.14
CA MET A 292 -23.70 -17.34 -13.14
C MET A 292 -23.07 -17.60 -14.51
N THR A 293 -21.87 -18.16 -14.54
CA THR A 293 -21.05 -18.32 -15.75
C THR A 293 -21.78 -19.07 -16.87
N ASN A 294 -22.53 -20.12 -16.54
CA ASN A 294 -23.21 -21.04 -17.45
C ASN A 294 -24.74 -20.86 -17.48
N VAL A 295 -25.26 -19.68 -17.10
CA VAL A 295 -26.71 -19.39 -17.14
C VAL A 295 -27.30 -19.63 -18.55
N GLU A 296 -28.50 -20.22 -18.61
CA GLU A 296 -29.17 -20.50 -19.88
C GLU A 296 -29.61 -19.22 -20.61
N ILE A 297 -29.97 -18.18 -19.85
CA ILE A 297 -30.45 -16.90 -20.36
C ILE A 297 -29.61 -15.79 -19.71
N PRO A 298 -28.65 -15.19 -20.43
CA PRO A 298 -27.87 -14.09 -19.90
C PRO A 298 -28.75 -12.83 -19.74
N THR A 299 -28.43 -11.99 -18.76
CA THR A 299 -29.11 -10.70 -18.57
C THR A 299 -28.82 -9.75 -19.74
N LYS A 300 -29.75 -8.81 -20.01
CA LYS A 300 -29.56 -7.78 -21.04
C LYS A 300 -28.25 -7.02 -20.88
N MET A 301 -27.93 -6.63 -19.63
CA MET A 301 -26.70 -5.92 -19.29
C MET A 301 -25.44 -6.76 -19.56
N ARG A 302 -25.48 -8.08 -19.33
CA ARG A 302 -24.36 -8.97 -19.67
C ARG A 302 -24.13 -9.06 -21.17
N VAL A 303 -25.20 -9.17 -21.96
CA VAL A 303 -25.10 -9.23 -23.44
C VAL A 303 -24.65 -7.88 -24.02
N GLU A 304 -25.15 -6.76 -23.48
CA GLU A 304 -24.70 -5.42 -23.87
C GLU A 304 -23.19 -5.25 -23.68
N ARG A 305 -22.65 -5.76 -22.56
CA ARG A 305 -21.22 -5.69 -22.25
C ARG A 305 -20.35 -6.38 -23.31
N TRP A 306 -20.81 -7.46 -23.93
CA TRP A 306 -20.07 -8.14 -25.02
C TRP A 306 -19.81 -7.22 -26.22
N THR A 307 -20.63 -6.19 -26.42
CA THR A 307 -20.52 -5.24 -27.53
C THR A 307 -19.45 -4.17 -27.29
N PHE A 308 -18.96 -4.03 -26.04
CA PHE A 308 -17.97 -3.02 -25.69
C PHE A 308 -16.62 -3.31 -26.33
N SER A 309 -16.22 -4.58 -26.36
CA SER A 309 -15.03 -5.02 -27.04
C SER A 309 -15.07 -6.52 -27.34
N PHE A 310 -14.33 -6.94 -28.38
CA PHE A 310 -14.20 -8.36 -28.70
C PHE A 310 -13.59 -9.17 -27.54
N GLY A 311 -12.77 -8.52 -26.70
CA GLY A 311 -12.25 -9.13 -25.49
C GLY A 311 -13.33 -9.45 -24.45
N GLU A 312 -14.36 -8.60 -24.30
CA GLU A 312 -15.48 -8.86 -23.39
C GLU A 312 -16.31 -10.05 -23.85
N LEU A 313 -16.60 -10.13 -25.16
CA LEU A 313 -17.30 -11.29 -25.75
C LEU A 313 -16.54 -12.60 -25.51
N LEU A 314 -15.22 -12.61 -25.74
CA LEU A 314 -14.40 -13.82 -25.58
C LEU A 314 -14.07 -14.15 -24.13
N ALA A 315 -14.05 -13.18 -23.22
CA ALA A 315 -13.83 -13.42 -21.80
C ALA A 315 -15.03 -14.13 -21.16
N ASP A 316 -16.24 -13.90 -21.67
CA ASP A 316 -17.45 -14.52 -21.18
C ASP A 316 -17.63 -15.95 -21.76
N PRO A 317 -17.70 -17.02 -20.91
CA PRO A 317 -17.96 -18.38 -21.39
C PRO A 317 -19.25 -18.50 -22.22
N ARG A 318 -20.29 -17.77 -21.84
CA ARG A 318 -21.55 -17.79 -22.57
C ARG A 318 -21.44 -17.02 -23.88
N GLY A 319 -20.76 -15.87 -23.86
CA GLY A 319 -20.45 -15.10 -25.07
C GLY A 319 -19.66 -15.93 -26.09
N ARG A 320 -18.68 -16.71 -25.65
CA ARG A 320 -17.94 -17.66 -26.50
C ARG A 320 -18.81 -18.77 -27.08
N ALA A 321 -19.69 -19.37 -26.27
CA ALA A 321 -20.58 -20.43 -26.75
C ALA A 321 -21.50 -19.91 -27.86
N ASP A 322 -22.07 -18.73 -27.65
CA ASP A 322 -22.96 -18.06 -28.61
C ASP A 322 -22.18 -17.65 -29.88
N PHE A 323 -20.96 -17.11 -29.74
CA PHE A 323 -20.09 -16.78 -30.86
C PHE A 323 -19.59 -18.02 -31.63
N THR A 324 -19.40 -19.15 -30.95
CA THR A 324 -19.06 -20.43 -31.60
C THR A 324 -20.18 -20.89 -32.53
N LEU A 325 -21.44 -20.78 -32.08
CA LEU A 325 -22.61 -21.12 -32.91
C LEU A 325 -22.69 -20.22 -34.14
N PHE A 326 -22.41 -18.92 -33.97
CA PHE A 326 -22.34 -17.97 -35.07
C PHE A 326 -21.26 -18.36 -36.10
N LEU A 327 -20.02 -18.62 -35.66
CA LEU A 327 -18.93 -19.00 -36.57
C LEU A 327 -19.14 -20.36 -37.25
N LYS A 328 -19.88 -21.28 -36.63
CA LYS A 328 -20.27 -22.56 -37.29
C LYS A 328 -21.16 -22.32 -38.51
N LYS A 329 -22.09 -21.34 -38.44
CA LYS A 329 -22.93 -20.96 -39.60
C LYS A 329 -22.11 -20.37 -40.74
N GLU A 330 -21.03 -19.65 -40.41
CA GLU A 330 -20.13 -19.01 -41.39
C GLU A 330 -18.93 -19.89 -41.78
N PHE A 331 -18.93 -21.18 -41.40
CA PHE A 331 -17.84 -22.13 -41.66
C PHE A 331 -16.45 -21.63 -41.20
N SER A 332 -16.40 -20.84 -40.13
CA SER A 332 -15.18 -20.17 -39.61
C SER A 332 -14.86 -20.52 -38.15
N GLY A 333 -15.54 -21.52 -37.58
CA GLY A 333 -15.38 -21.96 -36.18
C GLY A 333 -13.98 -22.49 -35.83
N GLU A 334 -13.17 -22.82 -36.83
CA GLU A 334 -11.77 -23.23 -36.67
C GLU A 334 -10.91 -22.17 -35.98
N ASN A 335 -11.14 -20.90 -36.31
CA ASN A 335 -10.37 -19.77 -35.78
C ASN A 335 -10.54 -19.62 -34.27
N LEU A 336 -11.77 -19.74 -33.77
CA LEU A 336 -12.06 -19.64 -32.35
C LEU A 336 -11.52 -20.85 -31.59
N ALA A 337 -11.68 -22.07 -32.14
CA ALA A 337 -11.15 -23.27 -31.50
C ALA A 337 -9.61 -23.25 -31.39
N PHE A 338 -8.92 -22.75 -32.41
CA PHE A 338 -7.48 -22.53 -32.33
C PHE A 338 -7.12 -21.51 -31.24
N TRP A 339 -7.85 -20.39 -31.16
CA TRP A 339 -7.62 -19.37 -30.15
C TRP A 339 -7.81 -19.91 -28.73
N GLU A 340 -8.85 -20.72 -28.48
CA GLU A 340 -9.11 -21.37 -27.20
C GLU A 340 -8.04 -22.40 -26.85
N ALA A 341 -7.57 -23.18 -27.83
CA ALA A 341 -6.47 -24.13 -27.60
C ALA A 341 -5.17 -23.40 -27.22
N CYS A 342 -4.92 -22.21 -27.78
CA CYS A 342 -3.79 -21.36 -27.38
C CYS A 342 -3.96 -20.79 -25.96
N GLU A 343 -5.17 -20.39 -25.54
CA GLU A 343 -5.42 -19.99 -24.15
C GLU A 343 -5.18 -21.16 -23.17
N ASP A 344 -5.66 -22.36 -23.50
CA ASP A 344 -5.42 -23.56 -22.68
C ASP A 344 -3.93 -23.95 -22.63
N LEU A 345 -3.16 -23.75 -23.71
CA LEU A 345 -1.70 -23.90 -23.67
C LEU A 345 -1.05 -22.89 -22.72
N LYS A 346 -1.50 -21.62 -22.76
CA LYS A 346 -0.91 -20.54 -21.96
C LYS A 346 -1.21 -20.67 -20.47
N TRP A 347 -2.41 -21.09 -20.11
CA TRP A 347 -2.86 -21.14 -18.71
C TRP A 347 -2.93 -22.55 -18.13
N GLY A 348 -2.72 -23.57 -18.96
CA GLY A 348 -2.68 -24.97 -18.55
C GLY A 348 -1.41 -25.37 -17.79
N THR A 349 -1.33 -26.67 -17.49
CA THR A 349 -0.23 -27.28 -16.75
C THR A 349 1.06 -27.29 -17.57
N ALA A 350 2.20 -27.02 -16.89
CA ALA A 350 3.50 -26.97 -17.56
C ALA A 350 3.96 -28.35 -18.08
N ALA A 351 3.55 -29.43 -17.40
CA ALA A 351 3.94 -30.80 -17.75
C ALA A 351 3.50 -31.22 -19.16
N THR A 352 2.29 -30.85 -19.57
CA THR A 352 1.73 -31.21 -20.89
C THR A 352 1.97 -30.15 -21.96
N MET A 353 2.71 -29.08 -21.64
CA MET A 353 2.85 -27.89 -22.51
C MET A 353 3.46 -28.25 -23.88
N ASN A 354 4.53 -29.07 -23.89
CA ASN A 354 5.21 -29.45 -25.13
C ASN A 354 4.30 -30.28 -26.04
N GLU A 355 3.61 -31.26 -25.47
CA GLU A 355 2.66 -32.13 -26.18
C GLU A 355 1.49 -31.32 -26.73
N LYS A 356 0.89 -30.44 -25.93
CA LYS A 356 -0.19 -29.54 -26.35
C LYS A 356 0.25 -28.63 -27.48
N ALA A 357 1.43 -28.00 -27.40
CA ALA A 357 1.92 -27.12 -28.47
C ALA A 357 2.07 -27.87 -29.81
N GLN A 358 2.60 -29.09 -29.78
CA GLN A 358 2.74 -29.93 -30.97
C GLN A 358 1.38 -30.43 -31.49
N GLN A 359 0.46 -30.79 -30.61
CA GLN A 359 -0.90 -31.18 -30.97
C GLN A 359 -1.65 -30.02 -31.63
N ILE A 360 -1.58 -28.82 -31.08
CA ILE A 360 -2.22 -27.62 -31.66
C ILE A 360 -1.64 -27.35 -33.05
N TYR A 361 -0.33 -27.45 -33.23
CA TYR A 361 0.31 -27.29 -34.54
C TYR A 361 -0.24 -28.31 -35.56
N LYS A 362 -0.27 -29.60 -35.20
CA LYS A 362 -0.76 -30.67 -36.09
C LYS A 362 -2.26 -30.51 -36.43
N THR A 363 -3.05 -30.07 -35.47
CA THR A 363 -4.51 -29.92 -35.63
C THR A 363 -4.89 -28.71 -36.48
N PHE A 364 -4.18 -27.59 -36.35
CA PHE A 364 -4.61 -26.31 -36.94
C PHE A 364 -3.65 -25.71 -37.97
N LEU A 365 -2.34 -25.93 -37.85
CA LEU A 365 -1.32 -25.18 -38.61
C LEU A 365 -0.53 -26.01 -39.62
N ALA A 366 -0.41 -27.32 -39.41
CA ALA A 366 0.30 -28.21 -40.31
C ALA A 366 -0.35 -28.24 -41.71
N ARG A 367 0.45 -28.53 -42.74
CA ARG A 367 -0.08 -28.73 -44.10
C ARG A 367 -1.02 -29.92 -44.09
N GLY A 368 -2.26 -29.73 -44.57
CA GLY A 368 -3.30 -30.76 -44.55
C GLY A 368 -3.90 -31.03 -43.17
N ALA A 369 -3.75 -30.10 -42.22
CA ALA A 369 -4.33 -30.24 -40.90
C ALA A 369 -5.86 -30.42 -40.94
N PRO A 370 -6.45 -31.25 -40.06
CA PRO A 370 -7.88 -31.56 -40.09
C PRO A 370 -8.77 -30.34 -39.83
N ARG A 371 -8.21 -29.34 -39.13
CA ARG A 371 -8.87 -28.12 -38.66
C ARG A 371 -8.08 -26.89 -39.12
N TRP A 372 -7.65 -26.92 -40.39
CA TRP A 372 -6.67 -25.99 -40.93
C TRP A 372 -7.13 -24.53 -40.88
N ILE A 373 -6.26 -23.66 -40.36
CA ILE A 373 -6.47 -22.20 -40.33
C ILE A 373 -5.44 -21.48 -41.19
N ASN A 374 -5.83 -20.33 -41.72
CA ASN A 374 -4.96 -19.50 -42.54
C ASN A 374 -4.28 -18.41 -41.69
N ILE A 375 -2.94 -18.40 -41.68
CA ILE A 375 -2.11 -17.34 -41.08
C ILE A 375 -1.06 -16.88 -42.08
N ASP A 376 -0.62 -15.63 -41.97
CA ASP A 376 0.40 -15.09 -42.87
C ASP A 376 1.76 -15.81 -42.72
N GLY A 377 2.54 -15.83 -43.80
CA GLY A 377 3.79 -16.59 -43.87
C GLY A 377 4.82 -16.19 -42.80
N LYS A 378 4.89 -14.91 -42.43
CA LYS A 378 5.81 -14.43 -41.38
C LYS A 378 5.40 -14.98 -40.02
N THR A 379 4.11 -14.97 -39.71
CA THR A 379 3.58 -15.55 -38.46
C THR A 379 3.80 -17.06 -38.41
N MET A 380 3.62 -17.77 -39.53
CA MET A 380 3.92 -19.20 -39.63
C MET A 380 5.41 -19.51 -39.37
N GLU A 381 6.33 -18.74 -39.97
CA GLU A 381 7.77 -18.91 -39.77
C GLU A 381 8.18 -18.75 -38.30
N VAL A 382 7.70 -17.69 -37.64
CA VAL A 382 7.95 -17.45 -36.21
C VAL A 382 7.44 -18.61 -35.36
N THR A 383 6.23 -19.10 -35.67
CA THR A 383 5.59 -20.20 -34.94
C THR A 383 6.39 -21.50 -35.09
N VAL A 384 6.77 -21.88 -36.31
CA VAL A 384 7.55 -23.09 -36.59
C VAL A 384 8.94 -23.01 -35.94
N LYS A 385 9.58 -21.85 -35.97
CA LYS A 385 10.88 -21.64 -35.29
C LYS A 385 10.76 -21.79 -33.79
N GLY A 386 9.71 -21.22 -33.18
CA GLY A 386 9.43 -21.32 -31.75
C GLY A 386 9.14 -22.75 -31.31
N LEU A 387 8.42 -23.54 -32.12
CA LEU A 387 8.07 -24.93 -31.83
C LEU A 387 9.28 -25.88 -31.77
N LYS A 388 10.48 -25.45 -32.18
CA LYS A 388 11.73 -26.19 -31.92
C LYS A 388 12.08 -26.26 -30.43
N HIS A 389 11.69 -25.23 -29.68
CA HIS A 389 11.82 -25.17 -28.22
C HIS A 389 10.51 -24.66 -27.63
N PRO A 390 9.47 -25.52 -27.54
CA PRO A 390 8.15 -25.08 -27.12
C PRO A 390 8.17 -24.47 -25.73
N HIS A 391 7.47 -23.35 -25.60
CA HIS A 391 7.22 -22.67 -24.35
C HIS A 391 5.79 -22.14 -24.34
N ARG A 392 5.33 -21.68 -23.19
CA ARG A 392 3.94 -21.27 -22.96
C ARG A 392 3.41 -20.23 -23.95
N TYR A 393 4.28 -19.35 -24.41
CA TYR A 393 4.00 -18.24 -25.35
C TYR A 393 4.36 -18.55 -26.81
N VAL A 394 4.64 -19.82 -27.17
CA VAL A 394 5.15 -20.18 -28.50
C VAL A 394 4.16 -19.90 -29.63
N LEU A 395 2.86 -19.88 -29.33
CA LEU A 395 1.78 -19.61 -30.27
C LEU A 395 1.25 -18.17 -30.21
N ASP A 396 1.83 -17.28 -29.39
CA ASP A 396 1.31 -15.91 -29.16
C ASP A 396 1.14 -15.11 -30.45
N ALA A 397 2.09 -15.23 -31.38
CA ALA A 397 2.03 -14.51 -32.66
C ALA A 397 0.85 -14.98 -33.52
N ALA A 398 0.69 -16.30 -33.68
CA ALA A 398 -0.41 -16.90 -34.43
C ALA A 398 -1.77 -16.64 -33.75
N GLN A 399 -1.83 -16.77 -32.43
CA GLN A 399 -3.03 -16.47 -31.66
C GLN A 399 -3.45 -15.00 -31.81
N THR A 400 -2.50 -14.06 -31.73
CA THR A 400 -2.75 -12.63 -31.91
C THR A 400 -3.25 -12.32 -33.33
N HIS A 401 -2.65 -12.95 -34.34
CA HIS A 401 -3.08 -12.82 -35.73
C HIS A 401 -4.54 -13.25 -35.89
N ILE A 402 -4.90 -14.44 -35.40
CA ILE A 402 -6.25 -14.99 -35.50
C ILE A 402 -7.26 -14.17 -34.68
N PHE A 403 -6.89 -13.71 -33.49
CA PHE A 403 -7.72 -12.79 -32.71
C PHE A 403 -8.03 -11.51 -33.48
N MET A 404 -7.01 -10.89 -34.10
CA MET A 404 -7.19 -9.66 -34.86
C MET A 404 -7.97 -9.89 -36.16
N LEU A 405 -7.81 -11.05 -36.80
CA LEU A 405 -8.61 -11.47 -37.95
C LEU A 405 -10.10 -11.58 -37.56
N MET A 406 -10.42 -12.35 -36.51
CA MET A 406 -11.79 -12.52 -36.04
C MET A 406 -12.41 -11.18 -35.62
N LYS A 407 -11.64 -10.35 -34.90
CA LYS A 407 -12.07 -9.01 -34.50
C LYS A 407 -12.39 -8.14 -35.72
N LYS A 408 -11.54 -8.15 -36.75
CA LYS A 408 -11.73 -7.31 -37.94
C LYS A 408 -12.89 -7.78 -38.82
N VAL A 409 -13.04 -9.08 -39.01
CA VAL A 409 -14.03 -9.67 -39.94
C VAL A 409 -15.41 -9.76 -39.30
N HIS A 410 -15.50 -10.25 -38.06
CA HIS A 410 -16.79 -10.59 -37.43
C HIS A 410 -17.24 -9.58 -36.37
N PHE A 411 -16.33 -8.82 -35.74
CA PHE A 411 -16.67 -7.88 -34.66
C PHE A 411 -16.71 -6.40 -35.11
N SER A 412 -15.89 -5.99 -36.08
CA SER A 412 -15.83 -4.59 -36.55
C SER A 412 -17.02 -4.14 -37.39
N SER A 413 -17.85 -5.06 -37.92
CA SER A 413 -19.19 -4.72 -38.42
C SER A 413 -20.12 -4.48 -37.22
N ARG A 414 -19.83 -3.41 -36.47
CA ARG A 414 -20.45 -3.10 -35.18
C ARG A 414 -21.98 -3.03 -35.25
N ASN A 415 -22.53 -2.65 -36.41
CA ASN A 415 -23.97 -2.66 -36.66
C ASN A 415 -24.51 -4.07 -36.97
N GLU A 416 -23.72 -4.95 -37.57
CA GLU A 416 -24.17 -6.28 -37.98
C GLU A 416 -24.11 -7.29 -36.84
N LEU A 417 -23.06 -7.26 -36.01
CA LEU A 417 -22.99 -8.09 -34.80
C LEU A 417 -24.03 -7.61 -33.77
N GLN A 418 -24.19 -6.30 -33.57
CA GLN A 418 -25.23 -5.78 -32.67
C GLN A 418 -26.63 -6.08 -33.21
N ASN A 419 -26.90 -5.92 -34.51
CA ASN A 419 -28.21 -6.22 -35.08
C ASN A 419 -28.48 -7.72 -35.22
N ARG A 420 -27.47 -8.58 -35.47
CA ARG A 420 -27.64 -10.05 -35.58
C ARG A 420 -27.61 -10.75 -34.23
N ILE A 421 -26.78 -10.28 -33.29
CA ILE A 421 -26.88 -10.75 -31.89
C ILE A 421 -28.19 -10.23 -31.29
N SER A 422 -28.63 -9.00 -31.60
CA SER A 422 -29.95 -8.53 -31.15
C SER A 422 -31.11 -9.27 -31.82
N SER A 423 -31.08 -9.53 -33.12
CA SER A 423 -32.17 -10.23 -33.79
C SER A 423 -32.22 -11.74 -33.51
N GLU A 424 -31.09 -12.42 -33.24
CA GLU A 424 -31.08 -13.86 -32.90
C GLU A 424 -31.06 -14.15 -31.39
N PHE A 425 -30.42 -13.30 -30.57
CA PHE A 425 -30.31 -13.49 -29.11
C PHE A 425 -31.27 -12.61 -28.30
N PHE A 426 -31.64 -11.40 -28.75
CA PHE A 426 -32.63 -10.58 -28.02
C PHE A 426 -34.09 -10.90 -28.42
N HIS A 427 -34.36 -11.57 -29.55
CA HIS A 427 -35.72 -11.94 -29.98
C HIS A 427 -36.16 -13.38 -29.67
N ARG A 428 -35.37 -14.21 -28.99
CA ARG A 428 -35.98 -15.35 -28.28
C ARG A 428 -36.78 -14.76 -27.12
N PRO A 429 -38.12 -14.91 -27.08
CA PRO A 429 -38.93 -14.34 -26.00
C PRO A 429 -38.55 -15.07 -24.71
N ARG A 430 -37.67 -14.47 -23.91
CA ARG A 430 -37.12 -15.08 -22.70
C ARG A 430 -36.97 -14.08 -21.55
N PHE A 431 -37.79 -13.03 -21.56
CA PHE A 431 -38.02 -12.21 -20.37
C PHE A 431 -39.52 -12.29 -20.04
N PRO A 432 -39.91 -12.66 -18.81
CA PRO A 432 -41.26 -12.43 -18.33
C PRO A 432 -41.55 -10.93 -18.45
N LYS A 433 -42.70 -10.56 -19.01
CA LYS A 433 -43.17 -9.17 -19.20
C LYS A 433 -43.29 -8.35 -17.89
N SER A 434 -42.84 -8.85 -16.75
CA SER A 434 -42.96 -8.24 -15.43
C SER A 434 -41.74 -7.42 -14.98
N TRP A 435 -40.70 -7.25 -15.81
CA TRP A 435 -39.46 -6.58 -15.39
C TRP A 435 -39.10 -5.32 -16.19
N ASP A 436 -39.95 -4.89 -17.12
CA ASP A 436 -39.77 -3.66 -17.90
C ASP A 436 -40.46 -2.42 -17.28
N ALA A 437 -40.89 -2.50 -16.01
CA ALA A 437 -41.47 -1.36 -15.31
C ALA A 437 -40.82 -1.20 -13.93
N SER A 438 -39.79 -0.35 -13.85
CA SER A 438 -39.39 0.51 -12.70
C SER A 438 -38.13 1.29 -13.05
#